data_AF-A0A3B9YID0-F1
#
_entry.id   AF-A0A3B9YID0-F1
#
_cell.length_a   1.000
_cell.length_b   1.000
_cell.length_c   1.000
_cell.angle_alpha   90.00
_cell.angle_beta   90.00
_cell.angle_gamma   90.00
#
_symmetry.space_group_name_H-M   'P 1'
#
loop_
_entity.id
_entity.type
_entity.pdbx_description
1 polymer ?
#
loop_
_entity_poly.entity_id
_entity_poly.type
_entity_poly.pdbx_seq_one_letter_code
_entity_poly.pdbx_strand_id
1 'polypeptide(L)'
;MSFLLALLLLPAAASDLPRNPIEQSMVVGAEEQQGLDALLSGQNVLARLKTLRERYSADGDLAGYTRDREPVVAELHASWARLLQSREDIKQTQTTQQMFNVISLAGAARKQALTGKKADPNIPGPRVVEMGRIMDLTRQLGEAQGQVYFAIKEEEAFLAAEQERARHRKRLMALAAAAFLILAAGGALFVCRLRKKL
;
A
#
# COMPACT_ATOMS: atom_id res chain seq x y z
N MET A 1 -11.96 -1.66 23.07
CA MET A 1 -11.41 -2.86 22.42
C MET A 1 -12.54 -3.76 21.92
N SER A 2 -13.37 -3.26 21.00
CA SER A 2 -14.60 -3.97 20.58
C SER A 2 -14.75 -4.08 19.06
N PHE A 3 -13.80 -3.51 18.29
CA PHE A 3 -13.79 -3.59 16.82
C PHE A 3 -12.87 -4.70 16.26
N LEU A 4 -11.96 -5.24 17.07
CA LEU A 4 -11.06 -6.33 16.66
C LEU A 4 -11.73 -7.72 16.70
N LEU A 5 -12.87 -7.87 17.36
CA LEU A 5 -13.60 -9.14 17.47
C LEU A 5 -14.61 -9.37 16.34
N ALA A 6 -15.03 -8.33 15.61
CA ALA A 6 -15.99 -8.46 14.51
C ALA A 6 -15.36 -8.92 13.19
N LEU A 7 -14.03 -8.75 13.02
CA LEU A 7 -13.32 -9.07 11.78
C LEU A 7 -12.64 -10.45 11.76
N LEU A 8 -12.55 -11.13 12.91
CA LEU A 8 -12.03 -12.51 13.00
C LEU A 8 -13.11 -13.59 12.80
N LEU A 9 -14.39 -13.20 12.69
CA LEU A 9 -15.52 -14.13 12.48
C LEU A 9 -15.99 -14.20 11.02
N LEU A 10 -15.39 -13.44 10.10
CA LEU A 10 -15.76 -13.46 8.68
C LEU A 10 -15.31 -14.70 7.86
N PRO A 11 -14.42 -15.62 8.30
CA PRO A 11 -14.23 -16.86 7.55
C PRO A 11 -15.17 -18.00 7.99
N ALA A 12 -15.98 -17.83 9.03
CA ALA A 12 -16.81 -18.92 9.58
C ALA A 12 -18.25 -18.98 9.04
N ALA A 13 -18.72 -17.94 8.34
CA ALA A 13 -20.09 -17.88 7.81
C ALA A 13 -20.18 -18.11 6.28
N ALA A 14 -19.06 -18.32 5.60
CA ALA A 14 -19.00 -18.52 4.14
C ALA A 14 -18.84 -19.99 3.73
N SER A 15 -19.01 -20.94 4.65
CA SER A 15 -18.84 -22.38 4.39
C SER A 15 -20.08 -23.10 3.88
N ASP A 16 -21.24 -22.43 3.77
CA ASP A 16 -22.52 -23.06 3.39
C ASP A 16 -23.12 -22.57 2.05
N LEU A 17 -22.32 -21.98 1.18
CA LEU A 17 -22.72 -21.81 -0.23
C LEU A 17 -22.27 -23.04 -1.04
N PRO A 18 -23.16 -23.66 -1.83
CA PRO A 18 -22.78 -24.77 -2.71
C PRO A 18 -21.70 -24.28 -3.68
N ARG A 19 -20.46 -24.74 -3.45
CA ARG A 19 -19.30 -24.42 -4.29
C ARG A 19 -19.61 -24.84 -5.73
N ASN A 20 -19.68 -23.85 -6.61
CA ASN A 20 -19.94 -24.08 -8.02
C ASN A 20 -18.74 -24.84 -8.62
N PRO A 21 -18.92 -26.01 -9.24
CA PRO A 21 -17.81 -26.82 -9.79
C PRO A 21 -17.05 -26.09 -10.92
N ILE A 22 -17.64 -25.04 -11.48
CA ILE A 22 -17.01 -24.18 -12.50
C ILE A 22 -15.88 -23.34 -11.89
N GLU A 23 -16.07 -22.82 -10.67
CA GLU A 23 -15.06 -21.99 -9.96
C GLU A 23 -13.81 -22.80 -9.58
N GLN A 24 -13.97 -24.10 -9.32
CA GLN A 24 -12.85 -24.99 -8.95
C GLN A 24 -11.99 -25.40 -10.15
N SER A 25 -12.51 -25.27 -11.38
CA SER A 25 -11.80 -25.65 -12.62
C SER A 25 -11.06 -24.49 -13.29
N MET A 26 -11.23 -23.27 -12.78
CA MET A 26 -10.60 -22.09 -13.34
C MET A 26 -9.15 -21.96 -12.85
N VAL A 27 -8.23 -22.35 -13.73
CA VAL A 27 -6.80 -22.08 -13.57
C VAL A 27 -6.63 -20.56 -13.53
N VAL A 28 -6.16 -20.03 -12.40
CA VAL A 28 -5.72 -18.64 -12.26
C VAL A 28 -4.64 -18.40 -13.31
N GLY A 29 -4.87 -17.41 -14.17
CA GLY A 29 -3.89 -17.06 -15.20
C GLY A 29 -2.58 -16.58 -14.56
N ALA A 30 -1.44 -16.80 -15.22
CA ALA A 30 -0.14 -16.39 -14.69
C ALA A 30 -0.09 -14.89 -14.31
N GLU A 31 -0.79 -14.05 -15.06
CA GLU A 31 -0.91 -12.61 -14.83
C GLU A 31 -1.81 -12.25 -13.65
N GLU A 32 -2.86 -13.04 -13.42
CA GLU A 32 -3.75 -12.89 -12.27
C GLU A 32 -3.00 -13.23 -10.98
N GLN A 33 -2.22 -14.31 -11.00
CA GLN A 33 -1.33 -14.69 -9.91
C GLN A 33 -0.28 -13.60 -9.63
N GLN A 34 0.35 -13.07 -10.69
CA GLN A 34 1.30 -11.97 -10.58
C GLN A 34 0.67 -10.70 -9.99
N GLY A 35 -0.59 -10.41 -10.32
CA GLY A 35 -1.34 -9.30 -9.74
C GLY A 35 -1.64 -9.50 -8.25
N LEU A 36 -2.04 -10.72 -7.86
CA LEU A 36 -2.25 -11.06 -6.46
C LEU A 36 -0.94 -10.96 -5.64
N ASP A 37 0.17 -11.44 -6.19
CA ASP A 37 1.49 -11.32 -5.56
C ASP A 37 1.93 -9.86 -5.42
N ALA A 38 1.65 -9.02 -6.43
CA ALA A 38 1.91 -7.59 -6.37
C ALA A 38 1.06 -6.89 -5.29
N LEU A 39 -0.20 -7.27 -5.12
CA LEU A 39 -1.08 -6.76 -4.05
C LEU A 39 -0.53 -7.13 -2.67
N LEU A 40 -0.21 -8.40 -2.44
CA LEU A 40 0.34 -8.88 -1.17
C LEU A 40 1.66 -8.19 -0.85
N SER A 41 2.55 -8.08 -1.84
CA SER A 41 3.82 -7.37 -1.69
C SER A 41 3.58 -5.91 -1.30
N GLY A 42 2.67 -5.20 -1.97
CA GLY A 42 2.36 -3.80 -1.64
C GLY A 42 1.84 -3.63 -0.21
N GLN A 43 0.90 -4.48 0.21
CA GLN A 43 0.35 -4.45 1.58
C GLN A 43 1.42 -4.72 2.64
N ASN A 44 2.32 -5.67 2.40
CA ASN A 44 3.40 -6.00 3.33
C ASN A 44 4.36 -4.82 3.52
N VAL A 45 4.70 -4.10 2.45
CA VAL A 45 5.58 -2.93 2.54
C VAL A 45 4.88 -1.77 3.25
N LEU A 46 3.59 -1.54 2.97
CA LEU A 46 2.78 -0.55 3.69
C LEU A 46 2.70 -0.83 5.20
N ALA A 47 2.50 -2.10 5.58
CA ALA A 47 2.50 -2.51 6.97
C ALA A 47 3.87 -2.25 7.63
N ARG A 48 4.97 -2.57 6.94
CA ARG A 48 6.33 -2.26 7.44
C ARG A 48 6.53 -0.76 7.64
N LEU A 49 6.11 0.08 6.70
CA LEU A 49 6.17 1.54 6.86
C LEU A 49 5.42 2.01 8.11
N LYS A 50 4.21 1.48 8.32
CA LYS A 50 3.41 1.79 9.51
C LYS A 50 4.14 1.39 10.80
N THR A 51 4.72 0.19 10.86
CA THR A 51 5.47 -0.24 12.05
C THR A 51 6.70 0.62 12.31
N LEU A 52 7.38 1.11 11.27
CA LEU A 52 8.49 2.04 11.41
C LEU A 52 8.04 3.37 12.02
N ARG A 53 6.89 3.91 11.57
CA ARG A 53 6.31 5.13 12.15
C ARG A 53 5.93 4.95 13.60
N GLU A 54 5.33 3.82 13.96
CA GLU A 54 4.95 3.51 15.34
C GLU A 54 6.18 3.43 16.25
N ARG A 55 7.26 2.79 15.79
CA ARG A 55 8.54 2.77 16.52
C ARG A 55 9.13 4.16 16.68
N TYR A 56 9.15 4.97 15.62
CA TYR A 56 9.61 6.36 15.72
C TYR A 56 8.77 7.18 16.70
N SER A 57 7.45 7.00 16.69
CA SER A 57 6.55 7.68 17.64
C SER A 57 6.83 7.32 19.09
N ALA A 58 7.33 6.11 19.36
CA ALA A 58 7.71 5.66 20.70
C ALA A 58 9.11 6.15 21.11
N ASP A 59 10.09 6.01 20.24
CA ASP A 59 11.50 6.19 20.58
C ASP A 59 12.02 7.61 20.28
N GLY A 60 11.39 8.33 19.35
CA GLY A 60 11.78 9.67 18.90
C GLY A 60 13.13 9.73 18.16
N ASP A 61 13.74 8.58 17.84
CA ASP A 61 15.02 8.51 17.14
C ASP A 61 14.86 8.75 15.64
N LEU A 62 15.03 10.02 15.24
CA LEU A 62 14.96 10.41 13.83
C LEU A 62 16.11 9.83 12.99
N ALA A 63 17.28 9.59 13.58
CA ALA A 63 18.43 9.08 12.83
C ALA A 63 18.26 7.60 12.49
N GLY A 64 17.87 6.79 13.48
CA GLY A 64 17.50 5.39 13.29
C GLY A 64 16.32 5.24 12.33
N TYR A 65 15.27 6.06 12.50
CA TYR A 65 14.13 6.08 11.59
C TYR A 65 14.54 6.36 10.14
N THR A 66 15.36 7.39 9.90
CA THR A 66 15.76 7.78 8.55
C THR A 66 16.51 6.65 7.84
N ARG A 67 17.43 5.99 8.56
CA ARG A 67 18.21 4.84 8.04
C ARG A 67 17.32 3.65 7.70
N ASP A 68 16.41 3.28 8.59
CA ASP A 68 15.58 2.08 8.43
C ASP A 68 14.42 2.32 7.44
N ARG A 69 14.02 3.58 7.24
CA ARG A 69 13.00 4.02 6.27
C ARG A 69 13.47 3.91 4.81
N GLU A 70 14.71 4.26 4.50
CA GLU A 70 15.23 4.27 3.12
C GLU A 70 14.96 2.97 2.33
N PRO A 71 15.28 1.77 2.84
CA PRO A 71 14.98 0.53 2.13
C PRO A 71 13.46 0.32 1.96
N VAL A 72 12.64 0.68 2.93
CA VAL A 72 11.18 0.53 2.85
C VAL A 72 10.57 1.46 1.81
N VAL A 73 11.06 2.70 1.70
CA VAL A 73 10.58 3.64 0.66
C VAL A 73 11.01 3.17 -0.74
N ALA A 74 12.23 2.65 -0.89
CA ALA A 74 12.66 2.05 -2.15
C ALA A 74 11.77 0.84 -2.54
N GLU A 75 11.43 -0.01 -1.56
CA GLU A 75 10.48 -1.11 -1.75
C GLU A 75 9.07 -0.62 -2.12
N LEU A 76 8.58 0.49 -1.56
CA LEU A 76 7.29 1.08 -1.94
C LEU A 76 7.29 1.56 -3.39
N HIS A 77 8.36 2.20 -3.85
CA HIS A 77 8.49 2.59 -5.26
C HIS A 77 8.52 1.37 -6.18
N ALA A 78 9.25 0.31 -5.78
CA ALA A 78 9.27 -0.94 -6.53
C ALA A 78 7.90 -1.61 -6.56
N SER A 79 7.16 -1.62 -5.43
CA SER A 79 5.81 -2.19 -5.39
C SER A 79 4.83 -1.39 -6.22
N TRP A 80 4.93 -0.05 -6.21
CA TRP A 80 4.12 0.83 -7.06
C TRP A 80 4.33 0.53 -8.54
N ALA A 81 5.59 0.39 -8.97
CA ALA A 81 5.93 0.03 -10.35
C ALA A 81 5.39 -1.37 -10.73
N ARG A 82 5.50 -2.36 -9.83
CA ARG A 82 4.95 -3.71 -10.05
C ARG A 82 3.43 -3.72 -10.16
N LEU A 83 2.72 -2.97 -9.31
CA LEU A 83 1.26 -2.83 -9.37
C LEU A 83 0.82 -2.16 -10.68
N LEU A 84 1.54 -1.12 -11.12
CA LEU A 84 1.30 -0.48 -12.41
C LEU A 84 1.52 -1.46 -13.57
N GLN A 85 2.65 -2.18 -13.57
CA GLN A 85 2.98 -3.14 -14.62
C GLN A 85 1.94 -4.25 -14.69
N SER A 86 1.60 -4.88 -13.56
CA SER A 86 0.59 -5.95 -13.51
C SER A 86 -0.77 -5.47 -14.02
N ARG A 87 -1.16 -4.24 -13.71
CA ARG A 87 -2.40 -3.65 -14.23
C ARG A 87 -2.37 -3.49 -15.75
N GLU A 88 -1.25 -3.08 -16.32
CA GLU A 88 -1.12 -2.97 -17.79
C GLU A 88 -1.06 -4.35 -18.47
N ASP A 89 -0.37 -5.32 -17.88
CA ASP A 89 -0.31 -6.71 -18.37
C ASP A 89 -1.72 -7.31 -18.43
N ILE A 90 -2.49 -7.18 -17.33
CA ILE A 90 -3.88 -7.67 -17.25
C ILE A 90 -4.78 -6.99 -18.29
N LYS A 91 -4.63 -5.68 -18.51
CA LYS A 91 -5.39 -4.97 -19.56
C LYS A 91 -5.04 -5.48 -20.96
N GLN A 92 -3.76 -5.70 -21.25
CA GLN A 92 -3.33 -6.22 -22.55
C GLN A 92 -3.92 -7.60 -22.82
N THR A 93 -3.88 -8.48 -21.83
CA THR A 93 -4.46 -9.81 -21.97
C THR A 93 -5.98 -9.78 -22.05
N GLN A 94 -6.64 -8.88 -21.32
CA GLN A 94 -8.08 -8.63 -21.47
C GLN A 94 -8.43 -8.22 -22.90
N THR A 95 -7.69 -7.28 -23.51
CA THR A 95 -7.96 -6.87 -24.90
C THR A 95 -7.74 -8.02 -25.90
N THR A 96 -6.72 -8.82 -25.68
CA THR A 96 -6.42 -10.00 -26.52
C THR A 96 -7.52 -11.06 -26.37
N GLN A 97 -7.95 -11.35 -25.15
CA GLN A 97 -9.05 -12.28 -24.88
C GLN A 97 -10.38 -11.78 -25.43
N GLN A 98 -10.67 -10.48 -25.40
CA GLN A 98 -11.86 -9.91 -26.03
C GLN A 98 -11.88 -10.13 -27.54
N MET A 99 -10.73 -9.95 -28.23
CA MET A 99 -10.62 -10.23 -29.67
C MET A 99 -10.86 -11.72 -29.99
N PHE A 100 -10.23 -12.63 -29.25
CA PHE A 100 -10.48 -14.07 -29.41
C PHE A 100 -11.91 -14.48 -29.04
N ASN A 101 -12.52 -13.82 -28.05
CA ASN A 101 -13.89 -14.06 -27.66
C ASN A 101 -14.86 -13.67 -28.77
N VAL A 102 -14.73 -12.50 -29.39
CA VAL A 102 -15.57 -12.10 -30.54
C VAL A 102 -15.45 -13.09 -31.70
N ILE A 103 -14.23 -13.53 -32.01
CA ILE A 103 -13.96 -14.51 -33.09
C ILE A 103 -14.57 -15.88 -32.73
N SER A 104 -14.41 -16.34 -31.49
CA SER A 104 -14.94 -17.63 -31.05
C SER A 104 -16.47 -17.61 -30.89
N LEU A 105 -17.07 -16.50 -30.47
CA LEU A 105 -18.52 -16.32 -30.38
C LEU A 105 -19.12 -16.30 -31.79
N ALA A 106 -18.47 -15.64 -32.75
CA ALA A 106 -18.86 -15.70 -34.16
C ALA A 106 -18.77 -17.13 -34.72
N GLY A 107 -17.72 -17.88 -34.37
CA GLY A 107 -17.56 -19.29 -34.74
C GLY A 107 -18.61 -20.21 -34.07
N ALA A 108 -18.91 -20.00 -32.80
CA ALA A 108 -19.91 -20.76 -32.04
C ALA A 108 -21.34 -20.44 -32.51
N ALA A 109 -21.66 -19.17 -32.74
CA ALA A 109 -22.92 -18.72 -33.32
C ALA A 109 -23.11 -19.31 -34.72
N ARG A 110 -22.05 -19.37 -35.55
CA ARG A 110 -22.08 -20.04 -36.86
C ARG A 110 -22.31 -21.55 -36.74
N LYS A 111 -21.68 -22.23 -35.78
CA LYS A 111 -21.93 -23.66 -35.51
C LYS A 111 -23.33 -23.94 -34.94
N GLN A 112 -23.87 -23.04 -34.12
CA GLN A 112 -25.21 -23.16 -33.55
C GLN A 112 -26.30 -22.88 -34.58
N ALA A 113 -26.08 -21.89 -35.46
CA ALA A 113 -26.94 -21.66 -36.63
C ALA A 113 -26.98 -22.89 -37.56
N LEU A 114 -25.88 -23.66 -37.64
CA LEU A 114 -25.81 -24.91 -38.39
C LEU A 114 -26.44 -26.12 -37.67
N THR A 115 -26.67 -26.06 -36.35
CA THR A 115 -27.15 -27.20 -35.54
C THR A 115 -28.54 -27.01 -34.92
N GLY A 116 -29.18 -25.86 -35.13
CA GLY A 116 -30.60 -25.63 -34.82
C GLY A 116 -30.99 -25.59 -33.34
N LYS A 117 -30.03 -25.64 -32.40
CA LYS A 117 -30.30 -25.56 -30.96
C LYS A 117 -30.31 -24.09 -30.49
N LYS A 118 -31.41 -23.66 -29.86
CA LYS A 118 -31.51 -22.36 -29.17
C LYS A 118 -30.58 -22.37 -27.94
N ALA A 119 -29.68 -21.41 -27.86
CA ALA A 119 -28.85 -21.20 -26.68
C ALA A 119 -29.72 -20.71 -25.51
N ASP A 120 -29.53 -21.28 -24.32
CA ASP A 120 -30.15 -20.81 -23.09
C ASP A 120 -29.46 -19.50 -22.63
N PRO A 121 -30.18 -18.36 -22.58
CA PRO A 121 -29.58 -17.05 -22.30
C PRO A 121 -29.18 -16.84 -20.83
N ASN A 122 -29.57 -17.74 -19.90
CA ASN A 122 -29.49 -17.49 -18.46
C ASN A 122 -28.37 -18.21 -17.71
N ILE A 123 -27.50 -18.97 -18.38
CA ILE A 123 -26.33 -19.57 -17.74
C ILE A 123 -25.13 -18.66 -18.01
N PRO A 124 -24.65 -17.87 -17.02
CA PRO A 124 -23.40 -17.14 -17.17
C PRO A 124 -22.31 -18.18 -17.44
N GLY A 125 -21.87 -18.25 -18.68
CA GLY A 125 -20.80 -19.16 -19.06
C GLY A 125 -19.55 -18.88 -18.23
N PRO A 126 -18.62 -19.84 -18.08
CA PRO A 126 -17.38 -19.69 -17.33
C PRO A 126 -16.68 -18.34 -17.62
N ARG A 127 -16.70 -17.90 -18.88
CA ARG A 127 -16.11 -16.63 -19.34
C ARG A 127 -16.66 -15.36 -18.66
N VAL A 128 -17.93 -15.34 -18.23
CA VAL A 128 -18.52 -14.17 -17.54
C VAL A 128 -17.96 -14.07 -16.12
N VAL A 129 -17.76 -15.21 -15.45
CA VAL A 129 -17.16 -15.29 -14.11
C VAL A 129 -15.67 -14.89 -14.16
N GLU A 130 -14.93 -15.35 -15.18
CA GLU A 130 -13.55 -14.93 -15.46
C GLU A 130 -13.43 -13.42 -15.66
N MET A 131 -14.33 -12.83 -16.46
CA MET A 131 -14.33 -11.40 -16.73
C MET A 131 -14.59 -10.56 -15.47
N GLY A 132 -15.55 -10.97 -14.63
CA GLY A 132 -15.85 -10.30 -13.36
C GLY A 132 -14.64 -10.30 -12.42
N ARG A 133 -14.01 -11.46 -12.26
CA ARG A 133 -12.80 -11.62 -11.42
C ARG A 133 -11.62 -10.76 -11.88
N ILE A 134 -11.39 -10.69 -13.19
CA ILE A 134 -10.32 -9.84 -13.76
C ILE A 134 -10.64 -8.35 -13.56
N MET A 135 -11.90 -7.94 -13.71
CA MET A 135 -12.33 -6.56 -13.43
C MET A 135 -12.12 -6.19 -11.96
N ASP A 136 -12.50 -7.08 -11.04
CA ASP A 136 -12.31 -6.89 -9.60
C ASP A 136 -10.82 -6.80 -9.24
N LEU A 137 -9.99 -7.69 -9.80
CA LEU A 137 -8.54 -7.64 -9.59
C LEU A 137 -7.93 -6.33 -10.13
N THR A 138 -8.35 -5.91 -11.32
CA THR A 138 -7.88 -4.64 -11.93
C THR A 138 -8.25 -3.44 -11.06
N ARG A 139 -9.43 -3.46 -10.45
CA ARG A 139 -9.87 -2.45 -9.50
C ARG A 139 -9.01 -2.47 -8.23
N GLN A 140 -8.81 -3.64 -7.63
CA GLN A 140 -7.99 -3.80 -6.42
C GLN A 140 -6.55 -3.34 -6.65
N LEU A 141 -5.95 -3.68 -7.81
CA LEU A 141 -4.63 -3.21 -8.21
C LEU A 141 -4.57 -1.68 -8.31
N GLY A 142 -5.60 -1.05 -8.88
CA GLY A 142 -5.70 0.41 -8.96
C GLY A 142 -5.82 1.08 -7.58
N GLU A 143 -6.64 0.52 -6.69
CA GLU A 143 -6.79 1.01 -5.33
C GLU A 143 -5.49 0.86 -4.53
N ALA A 144 -4.84 -0.30 -4.60
CA ALA A 144 -3.55 -0.56 -3.95
C ALA A 144 -2.43 0.34 -4.51
N GLN A 145 -2.38 0.55 -5.83
CA GLN A 145 -1.44 1.47 -6.45
C GLN A 145 -1.62 2.89 -5.92
N GLY A 146 -2.87 3.34 -5.79
CA GLY A 146 -3.20 4.63 -5.19
C GLY A 146 -2.72 4.73 -3.74
N GLN A 147 -3.01 3.72 -2.91
CA GLN A 147 -2.58 3.67 -1.51
C GLN A 147 -1.06 3.74 -1.36
N VAL A 148 -0.32 2.96 -2.16
CA VAL A 148 1.15 2.98 -2.15
C VAL A 148 1.68 4.37 -2.57
N TYR A 149 1.10 4.96 -3.61
CA TYR A 149 1.49 6.29 -4.06
C TYR A 149 1.27 7.37 -2.98
N PHE A 150 0.09 7.36 -2.34
CA PHE A 150 -0.19 8.29 -1.24
C PHE A 150 0.74 8.06 -0.05
N ALA A 151 1.02 6.81 0.31
CA ALA A 151 1.95 6.50 1.39
C ALA A 151 3.37 7.03 1.13
N ILE A 152 3.88 6.93 -0.11
CA ILE A 152 5.17 7.52 -0.50
C ILE A 152 5.12 9.04 -0.28
N LYS A 153 4.08 9.72 -0.76
CA LYS A 153 3.95 11.17 -0.65
C LYS A 153 3.83 11.64 0.79
N GLU A 154 3.02 10.95 1.59
CA GLU A 154 2.88 11.22 3.02
C GLU A 154 4.20 10.98 3.76
N GLU A 155 4.99 10.00 3.35
CA GLU A 155 6.27 9.70 3.98
C GLU A 155 7.35 10.75 3.67
N GLU A 156 7.40 11.22 2.43
CA GLU A 156 8.26 12.35 2.05
C GLU A 156 7.92 13.61 2.86
N ALA A 157 6.63 13.93 2.96
CA ALA A 157 6.15 15.09 3.70
C ALA A 157 6.44 14.97 5.22
N PHE A 158 6.22 13.78 5.77
CA PHE A 158 6.49 13.48 7.18
C PHE A 158 7.97 13.69 7.52
N LEU A 159 8.89 13.12 6.73
CA LEU A 159 10.32 13.26 6.98
C LEU A 159 10.77 14.71 6.90
N ALA A 160 10.28 15.47 5.91
CA ALA A 160 10.61 16.89 5.77
C ALA A 160 10.19 17.68 7.02
N ALA A 161 8.96 17.46 7.51
CA ALA A 161 8.46 18.10 8.72
C ALA A 161 9.28 17.74 9.97
N GLU A 162 9.68 16.48 10.14
CA GLU A 162 10.49 16.08 11.29
C GLU A 162 11.93 16.57 11.24
N GLN A 163 12.53 16.66 10.05
CA GLN A 163 13.84 17.29 9.89
C GLN A 163 13.80 18.78 10.28
N GLU A 164 12.74 19.50 9.91
CA GLU A 164 12.54 20.89 10.33
C GLU A 164 12.39 21.00 11.84
N ARG A 165 11.55 20.18 12.46
CA ARG A 165 11.39 20.13 13.93
C ARG A 165 12.71 19.85 14.63
N ALA A 166 13.50 18.91 14.13
CA ALA A 166 14.82 18.62 14.67
C ALA A 166 15.78 19.81 14.56
N ARG A 167 15.78 20.55 13.44
CA ARG A 167 16.56 21.78 13.29
C ARG A 167 16.12 22.87 14.26
N HIS A 168 14.81 23.05 14.43
CA HIS A 168 14.26 24.01 15.40
C HIS A 168 14.68 23.66 16.84
N ARG A 169 14.59 22.39 17.25
CA ARG A 169 15.05 21.94 18.58
C ARG A 169 16.54 22.22 18.79
N LYS A 170 17.39 21.94 17.79
CA LYS A 170 18.82 22.24 17.85
C LYS A 170 19.10 23.73 18.04
N ARG A 171 18.39 24.59 17.31
CA ARG A 171 18.50 26.06 17.46
C ARG A 171 18.09 26.52 18.86
N LEU A 172 16.98 26.01 19.38
CA LEU A 172 16.51 26.34 20.73
C LEU A 172 17.52 25.89 21.81
N MET A 173 18.05 24.68 21.71
CA MET A 173 19.09 24.19 22.63
C MET A 173 20.35 25.06 22.58
N ALA A 174 20.79 25.48 21.39
CA ALA A 174 21.94 26.36 21.25
C ALA A 174 21.70 27.74 21.88
N LEU A 175 20.51 28.33 21.68
CA LEU A 175 20.13 29.60 22.30
C LEU A 175 20.03 29.47 23.83
N ALA A 176 19.46 28.38 24.34
CA ALA A 176 19.38 28.12 25.77
C ALA A 176 20.77 27.95 26.40
N ALA A 177 21.68 27.22 25.75
CA ALA A 177 23.06 27.08 26.19
C ALA A 177 23.80 28.42 26.20
N ALA A 178 23.61 29.25 25.18
CA ALA A 178 24.19 30.59 25.13
C ALA A 178 23.65 31.49 26.26
N ALA A 179 22.34 31.48 26.51
CA ALA A 179 21.73 32.23 27.59
C ALA A 179 22.24 31.79 28.97
N PHE A 180 22.41 30.48 29.17
CA PHE A 180 22.97 29.92 30.40
C PHE A 180 24.42 30.39 30.64
N LEU A 181 25.26 30.40 29.60
CA LEU A 181 26.63 30.90 29.68
C LEU A 181 26.68 32.39 30.04
N ILE A 182 25.79 33.21 29.46
CA ILE A 182 25.70 34.64 29.78
C ILE A 182 25.31 34.85 31.24
N LEU A 183 24.30 34.11 31.74
CA LEU A 183 23.88 34.19 33.14
C LEU A 183 24.99 33.73 34.10
N ALA A 184 25.69 32.64 33.79
CA ALA A 184 26.81 32.16 34.58
C ALA A 184 27.95 33.20 34.66
N ALA A 185 28.31 33.82 33.53
CA ALA A 185 29.34 34.86 33.48
C ALA A 185 28.91 36.13 34.26
N GLY A 186 27.65 36.54 34.10
CA GLY A 186 27.08 37.67 34.85
C GLY A 186 27.07 37.44 36.36
N GLY A 187 26.66 36.24 36.79
CA GLY A 187 26.70 35.83 38.19
C GLY A 187 28.12 35.82 38.77
N ALA A 188 29.09 35.27 38.03
CA ALA A 188 30.49 35.26 38.46
C ALA A 188 31.06 36.69 38.63
N LEU A 189 30.75 37.60 37.69
CA LEU A 189 31.15 39.00 37.79
C LEU A 189 30.49 39.71 38.98
N PHE A 190 29.22 39.43 39.25
CA PHE A 190 28.50 39.99 40.38
C PHE A 190 29.11 39.56 41.72
N VAL A 191 29.42 38.28 41.88
CA VAL A 191 30.10 37.74 43.07
C VAL A 191 31.51 38.34 43.24
N CYS A 192 32.28 38.43 42.15
CA CYS A 192 33.60 39.07 42.18
C CYS A 192 33.53 40.55 42.60
N ARG A 193 32.50 41.28 42.15
CA ARG A 193 32.28 42.68 42.55
C ARG A 193 31.86 42.81 44.01
N LEU A 194 30.99 41.93 44.50
CA LEU A 194 30.60 41.91 45.91
C LEU A 194 31.80 41.67 46.84
N ARG A 195 32.66 40.71 46.50
CA ARG A 195 33.85 40.38 47.29
C ARG A 195 34.90 41.50 47.34
N LYS A 196 34.93 42.38 46.34
CA LYS A 196 35.82 43.57 46.36
C LYS A 196 35.28 44.74 47.18
N LYS A 197 33.99 44.71 47.56
CA LYS A 197 33.33 45.78 48.34
C LYS A 197 33.20 45.44 49.83
N LEU A 198 33.48 44.21 50.22
CA LEU A 198 33.64 43.72 51.59
C LEU A 198 35.12 43.77 51.97
#